data_AF-A0A8S0ZE24-F1
#
_entry.id   AF-A0A8S0ZE24-F1
#
_cell.length_a   1.000
_cell.length_b   1.000
_cell.length_c   1.000
_cell.angle_alpha   90.00
_cell.angle_beta   90.00
_cell.angle_gamma   90.00
#
_symmetry.space_group_name_H-M   'P 1'
#
loop_
_entity.id
_entity.type
_entity.pdbx_description
1 polymer ?
#
loop_
_entity_poly.entity_id
_entity_poly.type
_entity_poly.pdbx_seq_one_letter_code
_entity_poly.pdbx_strand_id
1 'polypeptide(L)'
;MASVPETKLSDTDSSDAGSSFIDYFSEVFSPVNLIISAIICVFLYKIYSKFTKVPVDTPALELPKIRKDMTVSELRQYDGNQPDGRVLVAVNGWIFDVTRGRRFYGPGGPYAAFGGKDASRGLATFSVTSSDKEYDDLSDLNSIEMDSVKEWEAQFREKYELVGRLLKPGEEPRNYSDEEPEETDTSTNTPVEEKKEQ
;
A
#
# COMPACT_ATOMS: atom_id res chain seq x y z
N MET A 1 -63.28 7.22 -55.87
CA MET A 1 -63.21 5.89 -55.24
C MET A 1 -61.76 5.48 -55.22
N ALA A 2 -61.17 5.46 -54.02
CA ALA A 2 -59.78 5.11 -53.79
C ALA A 2 -59.64 3.58 -53.74
N SER A 3 -58.59 3.04 -54.37
CA SER A 3 -58.10 1.69 -54.09
C SER A 3 -56.57 1.75 -53.96
N VAL A 4 -56.13 1.19 -52.84
CA VAL A 4 -54.85 1.28 -52.15
C VAL A 4 -53.74 0.48 -52.87
N PRO A 5 -52.47 0.92 -52.89
CA PRO A 5 -51.35 0.03 -53.17
C PRO A 5 -50.87 -0.67 -51.90
N GLU A 6 -50.76 -2.01 -51.95
CA GLU A 6 -50.26 -2.86 -50.87
C GLU A 6 -48.81 -2.47 -50.48
N THR A 7 -48.65 -2.18 -49.20
CA THR A 7 -47.37 -2.07 -48.51
C THR A 7 -46.75 -3.47 -48.36
N LYS A 8 -45.64 -3.75 -49.07
CA LYS A 8 -44.76 -4.86 -48.74
C LYS A 8 -43.81 -4.39 -47.63
N LEU A 9 -44.12 -4.80 -46.40
CA LEU A 9 -43.32 -4.55 -45.20
C LEU A 9 -41.90 -5.10 -45.37
N SER A 10 -40.94 -4.33 -44.88
CA SER A 10 -39.56 -4.71 -44.59
C SER A 10 -39.51 -5.82 -43.54
N ASP A 11 -38.88 -6.95 -43.89
CA ASP A 11 -38.44 -7.95 -42.92
C ASP A 11 -37.46 -7.28 -41.95
N THR A 12 -37.91 -7.10 -40.72
CA THR A 12 -37.14 -6.48 -39.64
C THR A 12 -36.33 -7.56 -38.93
N ASP A 13 -35.02 -7.43 -39.09
CA ASP A 13 -33.96 -8.13 -38.38
C ASP A 13 -34.23 -8.14 -36.86
N SER A 14 -34.66 -9.29 -36.32
CA SER A 14 -35.04 -9.44 -34.90
C SER A 14 -34.43 -10.68 -34.23
N SER A 15 -33.59 -11.45 -34.93
CA SER A 15 -33.16 -12.78 -34.49
C SER A 15 -31.74 -12.85 -33.87
N ASP A 16 -30.97 -11.77 -33.86
CA ASP A 16 -29.53 -11.82 -33.54
C ASP A 16 -29.17 -11.52 -32.06
N ALA A 17 -30.04 -10.78 -31.35
CA ALA A 17 -29.78 -10.42 -29.96
C ALA A 17 -30.07 -11.59 -28.99
N GLY A 18 -31.11 -12.38 -29.25
CA GLY A 18 -31.54 -13.48 -28.37
C GLY A 18 -30.65 -14.73 -28.45
N SER A 19 -30.06 -15.00 -29.62
CA SER A 19 -29.09 -16.08 -29.84
C SER A 19 -27.82 -15.84 -29.04
N SER A 20 -27.26 -14.63 -29.12
CA SER A 20 -26.04 -14.27 -28.39
C SER A 20 -26.14 -14.52 -26.88
N PHE A 21 -27.21 -14.07 -26.22
CA PHE A 21 -27.39 -14.33 -24.78
C PHE A 21 -27.55 -15.82 -24.46
N ILE A 22 -28.33 -16.59 -25.24
CA ILE A 22 -28.54 -18.02 -24.99
C ILE A 22 -27.29 -18.84 -25.29
N ASP A 23 -26.53 -18.47 -26.33
CA ASP A 23 -25.26 -19.09 -26.69
C ASP A 23 -24.23 -18.86 -25.58
N TYR A 24 -24.13 -17.63 -25.04
CA TYR A 24 -23.32 -17.35 -23.85
C TYR A 24 -23.76 -18.19 -22.64
N PHE A 25 -25.06 -18.31 -22.37
CA PHE A 25 -25.54 -19.17 -21.28
C PHE A 25 -25.17 -20.63 -21.51
N SER A 26 -25.33 -21.16 -22.72
CA SER A 26 -25.02 -22.56 -23.05
C SER A 26 -23.52 -22.88 -22.96
N GLU A 27 -22.66 -21.93 -23.30
CA GLU A 27 -21.21 -22.04 -23.18
C GLU A 27 -20.77 -21.97 -21.70
N VAL A 28 -21.44 -21.16 -20.88
CA VAL A 28 -21.24 -21.10 -19.41
C VAL A 28 -21.71 -22.38 -18.70
N PHE A 29 -22.71 -23.09 -19.25
CA PHE A 29 -23.17 -24.40 -18.75
C PHE A 29 -22.36 -25.59 -19.28
N SER A 30 -21.19 -25.36 -19.90
CA SER A 30 -20.23 -26.43 -20.14
C SER A 30 -19.75 -27.02 -18.81
N PRO A 31 -19.67 -28.36 -18.65
CA PRO A 31 -19.21 -29.00 -17.42
C PRO A 31 -17.85 -28.48 -16.95
N VAL A 32 -16.97 -28.09 -17.87
CA VAL A 32 -15.65 -27.53 -17.58
C VAL A 32 -15.76 -26.12 -16.98
N ASN A 33 -16.63 -25.26 -17.53
CA ASN A 33 -16.82 -23.89 -17.04
C ASN A 33 -17.51 -23.86 -15.67
N LEU A 34 -18.40 -24.81 -15.38
CA LEU A 34 -18.98 -24.99 -14.05
C LEU A 34 -17.94 -25.46 -13.02
N ILE A 35 -17.02 -26.36 -13.42
CA ILE A 35 -15.91 -26.78 -12.55
C ILE A 35 -14.96 -25.60 -12.28
N ILE A 36 -14.60 -24.82 -13.30
CA ILE A 36 -13.75 -23.63 -13.14
C ILE A 36 -14.44 -22.58 -12.26
N SER A 37 -15.73 -22.32 -12.47
CA SER A 37 -16.53 -21.41 -11.65
C SER A 37 -16.61 -21.87 -10.19
N ALA A 38 -16.81 -23.17 -9.94
CA ALA A 38 -16.80 -23.73 -8.59
C ALA A 38 -15.43 -23.59 -7.93
N ILE A 39 -14.34 -23.84 -8.67
CA ILE A 39 -12.96 -23.65 -8.18
C ILE A 39 -12.70 -22.19 -7.83
N ILE A 40 -13.08 -21.25 -8.72
CA ILE A 40 -12.97 -19.80 -8.46
C ILE A 40 -13.81 -19.42 -7.23
N CYS A 41 -15.06 -19.88 -7.12
CA CYS A 41 -15.91 -19.65 -5.96
C CYS A 41 -15.29 -20.20 -4.66
N VAL A 42 -14.67 -21.39 -4.70
CA VAL A 42 -13.99 -21.97 -3.53
C VAL A 42 -12.73 -21.16 -3.17
N PHE A 43 -11.96 -20.73 -4.15
CA PHE A 43 -10.80 -19.86 -3.91
C PHE A 43 -11.22 -18.49 -3.36
N LEU A 44 -12.26 -17.88 -3.92
CA LEU A 44 -12.86 -16.64 -3.43
C LEU A 44 -13.45 -16.82 -2.02
N TYR A 45 -14.11 -17.94 -1.76
CA TYR A 45 -14.61 -18.25 -0.41
C TYR A 45 -13.45 -18.44 0.58
N LYS A 46 -12.37 -19.15 0.20
CA LYS A 46 -11.20 -19.29 1.08
C LYS A 46 -10.45 -17.98 1.25
N ILE A 47 -10.37 -17.12 0.23
CA ILE A 47 -9.74 -15.80 0.36
C ILE A 47 -10.56 -14.91 1.28
N TYR A 48 -11.89 -14.89 1.11
CA TYR A 48 -12.81 -14.12 1.94
C TYR A 48 -12.90 -14.66 3.37
N SER A 49 -12.92 -15.98 3.55
CA SER A 49 -12.91 -16.63 4.87
C SER A 49 -11.59 -16.43 5.61
N LYS A 50 -10.46 -16.34 4.89
CA LYS A 50 -9.16 -15.97 5.48
C LYS A 50 -9.10 -14.47 5.81
N PHE A 51 -9.70 -13.62 4.98
CA PHE A 51 -9.72 -12.17 5.17
C PHE A 51 -10.68 -11.72 6.27
N THR A 52 -11.79 -12.44 6.51
CA THR A 52 -12.77 -12.14 7.57
C THR A 52 -12.30 -12.57 8.97
N LYS A 53 -11.22 -13.34 9.08
CA LYS A 53 -10.50 -13.52 10.35
C LYS A 53 -9.53 -12.37 10.61
N VAL A 54 -9.95 -11.11 10.40
CA VAL A 54 -9.28 -9.99 11.06
C VAL A 54 -9.62 -10.13 12.52
N PRO A 55 -8.68 -10.44 13.43
CA PRO A 55 -8.98 -10.47 14.84
C PRO A 55 -9.37 -9.04 15.20
N VAL A 56 -10.65 -8.90 15.54
CA VAL A 56 -11.28 -7.73 16.15
C VAL A 56 -10.25 -7.02 17.00
N ASP A 57 -10.09 -5.72 16.75
CA ASP A 57 -9.25 -4.81 17.50
C ASP A 57 -9.35 -5.15 19.00
N THR A 58 -8.35 -5.90 19.50
CA THR A 58 -8.01 -5.82 20.92
C THR A 58 -7.82 -4.33 21.16
N PRO A 59 -8.49 -3.72 22.15
CA PRO A 59 -8.26 -2.32 22.47
C PRO A 59 -6.76 -2.20 22.71
N ALA A 60 -6.05 -1.66 21.71
CA ALA A 60 -4.63 -1.43 21.81
C ALA A 60 -4.53 -0.53 23.03
N LEU A 61 -3.73 -0.93 24.02
CA LEU A 61 -3.32 -0.03 25.08
C LEU A 61 -2.92 1.25 24.34
N GLU A 62 -3.68 2.33 24.52
CA GLU A 62 -3.43 3.58 23.80
C GLU A 62 -2.16 4.14 24.42
N LEU A 63 -1.04 3.67 23.90
CA LEU A 63 0.25 4.12 24.33
C LEU A 63 0.35 5.60 23.96
N PRO A 64 1.01 6.42 24.79
CA PRO A 64 1.16 7.84 24.52
C PRO A 64 1.69 8.04 23.10
N LYS A 65 1.06 8.95 22.35
CA LYS A 65 1.51 9.31 21.00
C LYS A 65 2.89 9.92 21.14
N ILE A 66 3.90 9.25 20.60
CA ILE A 66 5.26 9.77 20.57
C ILE A 66 5.34 10.68 19.36
N ARG A 67 5.74 11.93 19.55
CA ARG A 67 6.17 12.81 18.46
C ARG A 67 7.61 13.19 18.69
N LYS A 68 8.53 12.43 18.10
CA LYS A 68 9.96 12.58 18.30
C LYS A 68 10.74 12.08 17.08
N ASP A 69 11.66 12.91 16.61
CA ASP A 69 12.70 12.49 15.69
C ASP A 69 13.70 11.58 16.39
N MET A 70 14.03 10.46 15.75
CA MET A 70 14.90 9.45 16.34
C MET A 70 16.06 9.13 15.42
N THR A 71 17.18 8.79 16.04
CA THR A 71 18.30 8.16 15.32
C THR A 71 17.99 6.69 15.07
N VAL A 72 18.72 6.05 14.17
CA VAL A 72 18.56 4.61 13.90
C VAL A 72 18.81 3.76 15.15
N SER A 73 19.77 4.16 16.00
CA SER A 73 20.06 3.47 17.26
C SER A 73 18.94 3.60 18.29
N GLU A 74 18.23 4.73 18.33
CA GLU A 74 17.02 4.89 19.14
C GLU A 74 15.86 4.07 18.58
N LEU A 75 15.66 4.07 17.26
CA LEU A 75 14.59 3.33 16.60
C LEU A 75 14.69 1.82 16.85
N ARG A 76 15.91 1.26 16.87
CA ARG A 76 16.18 -0.16 17.14
C ARG A 76 15.65 -0.68 18.47
N GLN A 77 15.39 0.21 19.43
CA GLN A 77 14.83 -0.19 20.72
C GLN A 77 13.34 -0.56 20.63
N TYR A 78 12.66 -0.17 19.54
CA TYR A 78 11.22 -0.35 19.35
C TYR A 78 10.92 -1.48 18.36
N ASP A 79 11.43 -2.68 18.66
CA ASP A 79 11.23 -3.91 17.87
C ASP A 79 10.02 -4.76 18.33
N GLY A 80 9.33 -4.35 19.41
CA GLY A 80 8.21 -5.06 20.02
C GLY A 80 8.58 -6.13 21.05
N ASN A 81 9.86 -6.27 21.40
CA ASN A 81 10.32 -7.11 22.53
C ASN A 81 10.25 -6.39 23.88
N GLN A 82 10.05 -5.08 23.87
CA GLN A 82 9.89 -4.28 25.08
C GLN A 82 8.65 -4.70 25.89
N PRO A 83 8.60 -4.45 27.21
CA PRO A 83 7.42 -4.72 28.02
C PRO A 83 6.18 -3.96 27.54
N ASP A 84 6.39 -2.81 26.91
CA ASP A 84 5.34 -2.00 26.25
C ASP A 84 4.86 -2.62 24.93
N GLY A 85 5.66 -3.50 24.32
CA GLY A 85 5.36 -4.18 23.07
C GLY A 85 5.28 -3.27 21.83
N ARG A 86 5.66 -1.99 21.97
CA ARG A 86 5.64 -0.99 20.89
C ARG A 86 6.58 -1.37 19.75
N VAL A 87 6.09 -1.22 18.53
CA VAL A 87 6.86 -1.46 17.30
C VAL A 87 6.84 -0.21 16.44
N LEU A 88 8.01 0.32 16.14
CA LEU A 88 8.18 1.44 15.22
C LEU A 88 8.90 0.97 13.95
N VAL A 89 8.55 1.54 12.80
CA VAL A 89 9.19 1.25 11.52
C VAL A 89 9.44 2.55 10.78
N ALA A 90 10.62 2.71 10.21
CA ALA A 90 10.91 3.83 9.33
C ALA A 90 10.68 3.46 7.86
N VAL A 91 10.05 4.36 7.11
CA VAL A 91 9.83 4.27 5.67
C VAL A 91 10.08 5.65 5.06
N ASN A 92 10.97 5.71 4.07
CA ASN A 92 11.40 6.93 3.40
C ASN A 92 11.86 8.05 4.35
N GLY A 93 12.54 7.68 5.44
CA GLY A 93 12.97 8.64 6.47
C GLY A 93 11.87 9.12 7.43
N TRP A 94 10.64 8.59 7.33
CA TRP A 94 9.55 8.86 8.26
C TRP A 94 9.33 7.67 9.19
N ILE A 95 9.14 7.92 10.48
CA ILE A 95 8.91 6.89 11.50
C ILE A 95 7.42 6.77 11.76
N PHE A 96 6.91 5.55 11.68
CA PHE A 96 5.51 5.21 11.91
C PHE A 96 5.35 4.26 13.10
N ASP A 97 4.30 4.47 13.88
CA ASP A 97 3.89 3.54 14.93
C ASP A 97 3.04 2.41 14.36
N VAL A 98 3.65 1.23 14.21
CA VAL A 98 3.02 0.04 13.67
C VAL A 98 2.58 -0.94 14.77
N THR A 99 2.45 -0.48 16.01
CA THR A 99 2.08 -1.33 17.16
C THR A 99 0.71 -1.99 16.97
N ARG A 100 -0.25 -1.33 16.32
CA ARG A 100 -1.53 -1.95 15.90
C ARG A 100 -1.32 -3.15 14.96
N GLY A 101 -0.24 -3.12 14.19
CA GLY A 101 0.23 -4.17 13.31
C GLY A 101 1.24 -5.14 13.94
N ARG A 102 1.37 -5.21 15.28
CA ARG A 102 2.39 -6.04 15.97
C ARG A 102 2.41 -7.50 15.52
N ARG A 103 1.28 -8.07 15.10
CA ARG A 103 1.21 -9.44 14.53
C ARG A 103 2.09 -9.63 13.27
N PHE A 104 2.40 -8.55 12.57
CA PHE A 104 3.16 -8.53 11.33
C PHE A 104 4.61 -8.09 11.55
N TYR A 105 4.80 -6.97 12.25
CA TYR A 105 6.10 -6.33 12.42
C TYR A 105 6.78 -6.63 13.76
N GLY A 106 6.03 -7.17 14.73
CA GLY A 106 6.58 -7.58 16.01
C GLY A 106 7.26 -8.95 15.96
N PRO A 107 7.83 -9.39 17.09
CA PRO A 107 8.62 -10.62 17.17
C PRO A 107 7.81 -11.85 16.71
N GLY A 108 8.38 -12.62 15.77
CA GLY A 108 7.73 -13.80 15.19
C GLY A 108 6.73 -13.52 14.06
N GLY A 109 6.49 -12.25 13.72
CA GLY A 109 5.70 -11.88 12.55
C GLY A 109 6.46 -12.05 11.23
N PRO A 110 5.75 -12.16 10.09
CA PRO A 110 6.38 -12.31 8.77
C PRO A 110 7.27 -11.12 8.37
N TYR A 111 7.01 -9.93 8.91
CA TYR A 111 7.76 -8.71 8.65
C TYR A 111 8.55 -8.22 9.88
N ALA A 112 8.85 -9.13 10.81
CA ALA A 112 9.59 -8.84 12.04
C ALA A 112 10.96 -8.20 11.77
N ALA A 113 11.56 -8.47 10.61
CA ALA A 113 12.83 -7.86 10.20
C ALA A 113 12.75 -6.32 10.17
N PHE A 114 11.59 -5.74 9.89
CA PHE A 114 11.42 -4.29 9.81
C PHE A 114 11.17 -3.63 11.17
N GLY A 115 10.78 -4.39 12.20
CA GLY A 115 10.53 -3.85 13.53
C GLY A 115 11.78 -3.15 14.10
N GLY A 116 11.63 -1.88 14.47
CA GLY A 116 12.71 -1.04 14.99
C GLY A 116 13.76 -0.63 13.95
N LYS A 117 13.48 -0.78 12.66
CA LYS A 117 14.46 -0.52 11.59
C LYS A 117 13.86 0.30 10.44
N ASP A 118 14.75 0.76 9.57
CA ASP A 118 14.36 1.33 8.28
C ASP A 118 14.02 0.22 7.28
N ALA A 119 12.77 0.20 6.84
CA ALA A 119 12.22 -0.76 5.90
C ALA A 119 12.32 -0.30 4.44
N SER A 120 12.74 0.94 4.17
CA SER A 120 12.67 1.59 2.85
C SER A 120 13.27 0.73 1.74
N ARG A 121 14.50 0.24 1.90
CA ARG A 121 15.16 -0.61 0.90
C ARG A 121 14.46 -1.97 0.73
N GLY A 122 14.02 -2.57 1.83
CA GLY A 122 13.29 -3.85 1.78
C GLY A 122 11.97 -3.72 1.02
N LEU A 123 11.28 -2.61 1.21
CA LEU A 123 10.05 -2.27 0.50
C LEU A 123 10.31 -1.94 -0.99
N ALA A 124 11.39 -1.21 -1.29
CA ALA A 124 11.81 -0.90 -2.65
C ALA A 124 12.12 -2.16 -3.48
N THR A 125 12.82 -3.11 -2.86
CA THR A 125 13.34 -4.33 -3.52
C THR A 125 12.45 -5.55 -3.32
N PHE A 126 11.29 -5.39 -2.68
CA PHE A 126 10.38 -6.48 -2.31
C PHE A 126 11.06 -7.62 -1.52
N SER A 127 12.04 -7.26 -0.69
CA SER A 127 12.80 -8.20 0.14
C SER A 127 12.53 -7.97 1.62
N VAL A 128 12.22 -9.04 2.35
CA VAL A 128 12.03 -8.99 3.82
C VAL A 128 13.38 -9.14 4.53
N THR A 129 14.33 -8.31 4.13
CA THR A 129 15.66 -8.22 4.73
C THR A 129 15.85 -6.83 5.26
N SER A 130 16.15 -6.71 6.55
CA SER A 130 16.58 -5.44 7.11
C SER A 130 18.06 -5.21 6.84
N SER A 131 18.44 -3.99 6.48
CA SER A 131 19.84 -3.61 6.51
C SER A 131 20.27 -3.45 7.98
N ASP A 132 21.35 -4.12 8.38
CA ASP A 132 21.95 -3.94 9.71
C ASP A 132 22.87 -2.70 9.77
N LYS A 133 22.88 -1.91 8.69
CA LYS A 133 23.61 -0.64 8.60
C LYS A 133 23.07 0.36 9.62
N GLU A 134 23.93 1.30 10.02
CA GLU A 134 23.55 2.38 10.93
C GLU A 134 22.67 3.43 10.25
N TYR A 135 22.82 3.66 8.96
CA TYR A 135 21.89 4.43 8.14
C TYR A 135 21.95 3.88 6.71
N ASP A 136 20.80 3.76 6.05
CA ASP A 136 20.74 3.25 4.68
C ASP A 136 20.47 4.40 3.71
N ASP A 137 21.49 4.77 2.93
CA ASP A 137 21.33 5.76 1.88
C ASP A 137 20.61 5.14 0.69
N LEU A 138 19.48 5.74 0.28
CA LEU A 138 18.61 5.26 -0.80
C LEU A 138 18.96 5.91 -2.16
N SER A 139 20.07 6.66 -2.25
CA SER A 139 20.53 7.32 -3.47
C SER A 139 20.90 6.35 -4.60
N ASP A 140 21.13 5.07 -4.28
CA ASP A 140 21.45 4.00 -5.21
C ASP A 140 20.21 3.34 -5.85
N LEU A 141 19.00 3.66 -5.37
CA LEU A 141 17.76 3.13 -5.92
C LEU A 141 17.43 3.76 -7.27
N ASN A 142 16.88 2.95 -8.18
CA ASN A 142 16.36 3.44 -9.46
C ASN A 142 15.00 4.16 -9.29
N SER A 143 14.51 4.81 -10.35
CA SER A 143 13.25 5.57 -10.30
C SER A 143 12.04 4.72 -9.93
N ILE A 144 11.96 3.49 -10.41
CA ILE A 144 10.84 2.57 -10.15
C ILE A 144 10.85 2.11 -8.69
N GLU A 145 12.04 1.78 -8.17
CA GLU A 145 12.24 1.42 -6.77
C GLU A 145 11.87 2.59 -5.85
N MET A 146 12.29 3.81 -6.21
CA MET A 146 11.98 5.02 -5.45
C MET A 146 10.47 5.34 -5.47
N ASP A 147 9.80 5.18 -6.61
CA ASP A 147 8.34 5.37 -6.70
C ASP A 147 7.59 4.33 -5.84
N SER A 148 8.09 3.09 -5.80
CA SER A 148 7.55 2.05 -4.91
C SER A 148 7.70 2.44 -3.44
N VAL A 149 8.83 3.01 -3.03
CA VAL A 149 9.05 3.50 -1.65
C VAL A 149 8.06 4.61 -1.28
N LYS A 150 7.81 5.56 -2.19
CA LYS A 150 6.84 6.64 -1.96
C LYS A 150 5.40 6.13 -1.85
N GLU A 151 5.04 5.12 -2.65
CA GLU A 151 3.73 4.49 -2.55
C GLU A 151 3.56 3.80 -1.20
N TRP A 152 4.59 3.06 -0.74
CA TRP A 152 4.58 2.48 0.59
C TRP A 152 4.50 3.53 1.70
N GLU A 153 5.24 4.64 1.59
CA GLU A 153 5.16 5.75 2.53
C GLU A 153 3.73 6.28 2.64
N ALA A 154 3.05 6.50 1.50
CA ALA A 154 1.67 6.98 1.48
C ALA A 154 0.71 5.99 2.17
N GLN A 155 0.85 4.69 1.88
CA GLN A 155 0.04 3.64 2.54
C GLN A 155 0.30 3.58 4.05
N PHE A 156 1.55 3.77 4.48
CA PHE A 156 1.89 3.79 5.91
C PHE A 156 1.31 5.02 6.60
N ARG A 157 1.33 6.19 5.94
CA ARG A 157 0.76 7.43 6.46
C ARG A 157 -0.77 7.36 6.61
N GLU A 158 -1.45 6.65 5.72
CA GLU A 158 -2.90 6.42 5.83
C GLU A 158 -3.25 5.43 6.97
N LYS A 159 -2.43 4.39 7.15
CA LYS A 159 -2.73 3.26 8.03
C LYS A 159 -2.22 3.43 9.46
N TYR A 160 -1.11 4.13 9.66
CA TYR A 160 -0.38 4.22 10.92
C TYR A 160 -0.15 5.66 11.33
N GLU A 161 0.11 5.87 12.63
CA GLU A 161 0.39 7.21 13.15
C GLU A 161 1.85 7.60 12.86
N LEU A 162 2.03 8.83 12.35
CA LEU A 162 3.36 9.40 12.16
C LEU A 162 3.95 9.83 13.51
N VAL A 163 5.17 9.36 13.80
CA VAL A 163 5.90 9.63 15.03
C VAL A 163 6.95 10.71 14.85
N GLY A 164 7.61 10.77 13.69
CA GLY A 164 8.67 11.75 13.44
C GLY A 164 9.55 11.36 12.27
N ARG A 165 10.75 11.93 12.20
CA ARG A 165 11.75 11.64 11.17
C ARG A 165 12.86 10.75 11.70
N LEU A 166 13.37 9.91 10.81
CA LEU A 166 14.60 9.17 11.02
C LEU A 166 15.78 10.08 10.66
N LEU A 167 16.59 10.42 11.66
CA LEU A 167 17.69 11.35 11.49
C LEU A 167 18.82 10.72 10.69
N LYS A 168 19.31 11.48 9.70
CA LYS A 168 20.54 11.16 8.97
C LYS A 168 21.75 11.33 9.88
N PRO A 169 22.87 10.63 9.64
CA PRO A 169 24.12 10.86 10.36
C PRO A 169 24.54 12.32 10.24
N GLY A 170 24.43 13.08 11.34
CA GLY A 170 24.77 14.51 11.40
C GLY A 170 23.61 15.49 11.21
N GLU A 171 22.36 15.03 11.10
CA GLU A 171 21.18 15.89 11.11
C GLU A 171 20.72 16.16 12.55
N GLU A 172 20.46 17.43 12.90
CA GLU A 172 19.95 17.79 14.22
C GLU A 172 18.43 17.53 14.32
N PRO A 173 17.93 17.02 15.47
CA PRO A 173 16.50 16.82 15.69
C PRO A 173 15.73 18.13 15.56
N ARG A 174 14.63 18.14 14.80
CA ARG A 174 13.74 19.30 14.79
C ARG A 174 12.86 19.24 16.03
N ASN A 175 12.85 20.31 16.82
CA ASN A 175 12.00 20.40 17.99
C ASN A 175 10.59 20.83 17.53
N TYR A 176 9.66 19.88 17.48
CA TYR A 176 8.24 20.14 17.21
C TYR A 176 7.60 20.76 18.46
N SER A 177 7.89 22.03 18.75
CA SER A 177 7.05 22.81 19.67
C SER A 177 5.70 23.08 18.98
N ASP A 178 4.61 22.80 19.68
CA ASP A 178 3.17 22.74 19.33
C ASP A 178 2.52 23.86 18.46
N GLU A 179 3.27 24.66 17.70
CA GLU A 179 2.75 25.68 16.80
C GLU A 179 3.49 25.64 15.47
N GLU A 180 3.01 24.90 14.47
CA GLU A 180 2.98 25.28 13.04
C GLU A 180 2.18 24.23 12.23
N PRO A 181 1.26 24.65 11.33
CA PRO A 181 0.49 23.73 10.49
C PRO A 181 1.36 23.13 9.38
N GLU A 182 1.23 21.82 9.21
CA GLU A 182 1.71 20.97 8.10
C GLU A 182 2.07 21.73 6.81
N GLU A 183 3.36 22.02 6.60
CA GLU A 183 3.86 22.39 5.28
C GLU A 183 4.02 21.12 4.44
N THR A 184 3.06 20.91 3.54
CA THR A 184 3.19 20.03 2.38
C THR A 184 4.36 20.48 1.51
N ASP A 185 5.45 19.71 1.52
CA ASP A 185 6.62 19.88 0.65
C ASP A 185 6.20 19.86 -0.83
N THR A 186 6.00 21.06 -1.41
CA THR A 186 5.92 21.25 -2.85
C THR A 186 7.34 21.19 -3.40
N SER A 187 7.63 20.13 -4.15
CA SER A 187 8.87 19.99 -4.92
C SER A 187 9.04 21.19 -5.87
N THR A 188 9.91 22.14 -5.52
CA THR A 188 10.38 23.17 -6.45
C THR A 188 11.30 22.53 -7.48
N ASN A 189 10.76 22.33 -8.68
CA ASN A 189 11.53 22.18 -9.91
C ASN A 189 12.37 23.44 -10.12
N THR A 190 13.70 23.31 -10.03
CA THR A 190 14.64 24.32 -10.56
C THR A 190 14.65 24.22 -12.09
N PRO A 191 14.31 25.27 -12.86
CA PRO A 191 14.55 25.28 -14.29
C PRO A 191 16.04 25.59 -14.52
N VAL A 192 16.75 24.70 -15.21
CA VAL A 192 18.09 24.95 -15.72
C VAL A 192 17.98 26.00 -16.83
N GLU A 193 18.56 27.18 -16.58
CA GLU A 193 18.67 28.29 -17.53
C GLU A 193 19.75 27.95 -18.58
N GLU A 194 19.31 27.60 -19.79
CA GLU A 194 20.15 27.42 -20.98
C GLU A 194 20.65 28.79 -21.46
N LYS A 195 21.88 29.16 -21.07
CA LYS A 195 22.58 30.30 -21.67
C LYS A 195 22.98 29.96 -23.10
N LYS A 196 22.25 30.53 -24.05
CA LYS A 196 22.66 30.68 -25.44
C LYS A 196 23.20 32.09 -25.65
N GLU A 197 24.51 32.24 -25.81
CA GLU A 197 25.04 33.38 -26.57
C GLU A 197 26.45 33.09 -27.13
N GLN A 198 26.60 33.50 -28.40
CA GLN A 198 27.77 33.59 -29.28
C GLN A 198 28.22 32.31 -30.01
#